data_AF-A0A348B6E6-F1
#
_entry.id   AF-A0A348B6E6-F1
#
_cell.length_a   1.000
_cell.length_b   1.000
_cell.length_c   1.000
_cell.angle_alpha   90.00
_cell.angle_beta   90.00
_cell.angle_gamma   90.00
#
_symmetry.space_group_name_H-M   'P 1'
#
loop_
_entity.id
_entity.type
_entity.pdbx_description
1 polymer ?
#
loop_
_entity_poly.entity_id
_entity_poly.type
_entity_poly.pdbx_seq_one_letter_code
_entity_poly.pdbx_strand_id
1 'polypeptide(L)'
;MPDYQLPKDRLSFVFDHNKCILCGACVTACRDAYSWSEGVAWRKLPVFELAGLKTALSMSCNHCDNPTCMFACPAQAYTKDPKTGIVWIAQDKCIGCGYCTWACPYEVPQEEPDGTVSKCHFCRERLEGGKGIPYCVQACPTGALAFGWTKGGSTPDYLAPSDITRPNLVVVPPKEGKVEASPLKVKSEKNYWELVAFTILSEVGLFYALVSLYLHIPYGALVLALTFAAGLLPSVVHAKKSSRFLRVFLNLRSSWLSREVGFGGLTVLLASASILFQQLLPIAMAFSALSVASSIMVYMLKARPSWYDPDTPISFVGTGITVSLPVAAYLLDRYLFLVAVMFLALEIYTFQRRRGGLLRWSSSETTE
;
A
#
# COMPACT_ATOMS: atom_id res chain seq x y z
N MET A 1 14.25 11.11 8.89
CA MET A 1 14.77 10.30 7.78
C MET A 1 16.23 10.01 8.12
N PRO A 2 16.75 8.77 8.06
CA PRO A 2 18.20 8.64 8.04
C PRO A 2 18.67 9.23 6.71
N ASP A 3 19.64 10.11 6.81
CA ASP A 3 20.22 10.91 5.74
C ASP A 3 21.02 10.00 4.80
N TYR A 4 20.31 9.16 4.04
CA TYR A 4 20.92 8.35 2.99
C TYR A 4 21.38 9.32 1.89
N GLN A 5 22.66 9.70 1.94
CA GLN A 5 23.31 10.38 0.84
C GLN A 5 23.28 9.46 -0.38
N LEU A 6 22.28 9.67 -1.24
CA LEU A 6 22.16 8.95 -2.48
C LEU A 6 23.32 9.36 -3.41
N PRO A 7 23.90 8.42 -4.17
CA PRO A 7 24.91 8.77 -5.16
C PRO A 7 24.34 9.72 -6.21
N LYS A 8 25.21 10.61 -6.73
CA LYS A 8 24.84 11.63 -7.73
C LYS A 8 24.24 11.01 -8.99
N ASP A 9 24.77 9.84 -9.37
CA ASP A 9 24.21 9.00 -10.41
C ASP A 9 23.49 7.79 -9.77
N ARG A 10 22.46 7.31 -10.44
CA ARG A 10 21.54 6.27 -9.97
C ARG A 10 21.56 5.09 -10.92
N LEU A 11 21.75 3.90 -10.36
CA LEU A 11 21.65 2.67 -11.13
C LEU A 11 20.21 2.48 -11.62
N SER A 12 20.03 2.45 -12.94
CA SER A 12 18.71 2.54 -13.57
C SER A 12 18.57 1.58 -14.74
N PHE A 13 17.34 1.17 -15.03
CA PHE A 13 17.01 0.66 -16.35
C PHE A 13 16.80 1.83 -17.32
N VAL A 14 17.23 1.64 -18.56
CA VAL A 14 16.93 2.55 -19.67
C VAL A 14 16.16 1.75 -20.71
N PHE A 15 15.00 2.24 -21.11
CA PHE A 15 14.17 1.61 -22.13
C PHE A 15 13.97 2.54 -23.32
N ASP A 16 14.21 2.06 -24.53
CA ASP A 16 14.07 2.81 -25.77
C ASP A 16 12.96 2.24 -26.65
N HIS A 17 11.86 2.99 -26.77
CA HIS A 17 10.71 2.62 -27.59
C HIS A 17 11.09 2.40 -29.06
N ASN A 18 12.10 3.10 -29.56
CA ASN A 18 12.48 3.08 -30.98
C ASN A 18 13.29 1.83 -31.36
N LYS A 19 13.69 1.02 -30.39
CA LYS A 19 14.46 -0.21 -30.60
C LYS A 19 13.68 -1.48 -30.21
N CYS A 20 12.57 -1.34 -29.49
CA CYS A 20 11.84 -2.49 -28.97
C CYS A 20 11.05 -3.18 -30.09
N ILE A 21 11.26 -4.48 -30.26
CA ILE A 21 10.56 -5.31 -31.25
C ILE A 21 9.52 -6.25 -30.63
N LEU A 22 9.13 -6.00 -29.37
CA LEU A 22 8.07 -6.73 -28.66
C LEU A 22 8.31 -8.27 -28.51
N CYS A 23 9.56 -8.73 -28.60
CA CYS A 23 9.88 -10.17 -28.61
C CYS A 23 9.73 -10.89 -27.27
N GLY A 24 9.59 -10.18 -26.15
CA GLY A 24 9.45 -10.79 -24.82
C GLY A 24 10.73 -11.42 -24.24
N ALA A 25 11.87 -11.40 -24.94
CA ALA A 25 13.12 -12.04 -24.50
C ALA A 25 13.58 -11.59 -23.09
N CYS A 26 13.39 -10.31 -22.75
CA CYS A 26 13.72 -9.77 -21.44
C CYS A 26 12.85 -10.36 -20.30
N VAL A 27 11.59 -10.70 -20.59
CA VAL A 27 10.66 -11.33 -19.64
C VAL A 27 11.06 -12.79 -19.44
N THR A 28 11.23 -13.54 -20.53
CA THR A 28 11.63 -14.96 -20.51
C THR A 28 12.96 -15.15 -19.79
N ALA A 29 14.00 -14.37 -20.13
CA ALA A 29 15.30 -14.46 -19.47
C ALA A 29 15.22 -14.14 -17.96
N CYS A 30 14.35 -13.22 -17.55
CA CYS A 30 14.16 -12.92 -16.13
C CYS A 30 13.41 -14.04 -15.40
N ARG A 31 12.42 -14.67 -16.05
CA ARG A 31 11.68 -15.80 -15.51
C ARG A 31 12.60 -17.00 -15.33
N ASP A 32 13.34 -17.35 -16.37
CA ASP A 32 14.15 -18.56 -16.39
C ASP A 32 15.33 -18.46 -15.39
N ALA A 33 15.88 -17.25 -15.20
CA ALA A 33 16.95 -17.03 -14.22
C ALA A 33 16.51 -17.09 -12.75
N TYR A 34 15.24 -16.81 -12.44
CA TYR A 34 14.74 -16.72 -11.07
C TYR A 34 13.57 -17.67 -10.77
N SER A 35 13.24 -18.56 -11.71
CA SER A 35 12.21 -19.60 -11.61
C SER A 35 10.93 -19.11 -10.94
N TRP A 36 10.29 -18.09 -11.53
CA TRP A 36 9.08 -17.48 -10.96
C TRP A 36 8.01 -18.51 -10.63
N SER A 37 7.36 -18.34 -9.48
CA SER A 37 6.13 -19.03 -9.16
C SER A 37 5.01 -18.64 -10.14
N GLU A 38 4.00 -19.50 -10.26
CA GLU A 38 2.81 -19.21 -11.06
C GLU A 38 2.15 -17.89 -10.61
N GLY A 39 1.79 -17.04 -11.59
CA GLY A 39 1.21 -15.72 -11.33
C GLY A 39 2.21 -14.62 -10.90
N VAL A 40 3.47 -14.97 -10.66
CA VAL A 40 4.55 -14.02 -10.35
C VAL A 40 5.33 -13.66 -11.62
N ALA A 41 5.58 -12.36 -11.80
CA ALA A 41 6.35 -11.80 -12.91
C ALA A 41 7.14 -10.57 -12.45
N TRP A 42 8.44 -10.77 -12.20
CA TRP A 42 9.36 -9.70 -11.80
C TRP A 42 9.62 -8.67 -12.90
N ARG A 43 9.42 -9.06 -14.17
CA ARG A 43 9.47 -8.20 -15.34
C ARG A 43 8.26 -8.47 -16.23
N LYS A 44 7.66 -7.41 -16.78
CA LYS A 44 6.49 -7.46 -17.65
C LYS A 44 6.79 -6.67 -18.93
N LEU A 45 6.09 -7.00 -20.01
CA LEU A 45 6.16 -6.28 -21.28
C LEU A 45 4.73 -5.90 -21.72
N PRO A 46 4.04 -4.99 -20.99
CA PRO A 46 2.77 -4.45 -21.45
C PRO A 46 2.90 -3.83 -22.84
N VAL A 47 1.93 -4.14 -23.69
CA VAL A 47 1.79 -3.62 -25.05
C VAL A 47 0.76 -2.50 -25.03
N PHE A 48 1.06 -1.43 -25.76
CA PHE A 48 0.28 -0.20 -25.87
C PHE A 48 0.08 0.14 -27.34
N GLU A 49 -0.91 0.98 -27.64
CA GLU A 49 -1.11 1.56 -28.96
C GLU A 49 -0.24 2.82 -29.12
N LEU A 50 0.16 3.10 -30.35
CA LEU A 50 1.02 4.20 -30.76
C LEU A 50 0.62 4.62 -32.17
N ALA A 51 -0.32 5.56 -32.30
CA ALA A 51 -0.80 6.06 -33.60
C ALA A 51 -1.21 4.95 -34.59
N GLY A 52 -1.96 3.94 -34.11
CA GLY A 52 -2.39 2.79 -34.90
C GLY A 52 -1.34 1.67 -35.07
N LEU A 53 -0.15 1.83 -34.47
CA LEU A 53 0.87 0.79 -34.33
C LEU A 53 0.95 0.29 -32.89
N LYS A 54 1.69 -0.80 -32.67
CA LYS A 54 1.94 -1.33 -31.33
C LYS A 54 3.32 -0.93 -30.82
N THR A 55 3.38 -0.53 -29.56
CA THR A 55 4.62 -0.38 -28.81
C THR A 55 4.54 -1.15 -27.49
N ALA A 56 5.64 -1.26 -26.77
CA ALA A 56 5.64 -1.87 -25.44
C ALA A 56 6.59 -1.11 -24.52
N LEU A 57 6.41 -1.28 -23.21
CA LEU A 57 7.36 -0.82 -22.21
C LEU A 57 7.81 -1.99 -21.34
N SER A 58 9.10 -2.31 -21.34
CA SER A 58 9.62 -3.37 -20.47
C SER A 58 9.75 -2.86 -19.04
N MET A 59 8.84 -3.30 -18.17
CA MET A 59 8.71 -2.82 -16.80
C MET A 59 9.17 -3.85 -15.78
N SER A 60 9.84 -3.40 -14.72
CA SER A 60 10.19 -4.21 -13.55
C SER A 60 10.29 -3.29 -12.32
N CYS A 61 10.95 -3.73 -11.24
CA CYS A 61 11.25 -2.82 -10.12
C CYS A 61 12.06 -1.62 -10.59
N ASN A 62 11.62 -0.42 -10.22
CA ASN A 62 12.33 0.82 -10.51
C ASN A 62 13.36 1.20 -9.45
N HIS A 63 13.54 0.39 -8.39
CA HIS A 63 14.55 0.62 -7.34
C HIS A 63 14.58 2.06 -6.81
N CYS A 64 13.39 2.60 -6.54
CA CYS A 64 13.16 4.04 -6.43
C CYS A 64 13.96 4.74 -5.32
N ASP A 65 14.12 6.05 -5.44
CA ASP A 65 14.75 6.90 -4.44
C ASP A 65 13.92 7.07 -3.18
N ASN A 66 12.61 7.18 -3.35
CA ASN A 66 11.61 7.18 -2.31
C ASN A 66 10.79 5.86 -2.38
N PRO A 67 11.35 4.72 -1.93
CA PRO A 67 10.70 3.43 -2.08
C PRO A 67 9.52 3.28 -1.10
N THR A 68 8.32 3.64 -1.54
CA THR A 68 7.08 3.53 -0.75
C THR A 68 6.83 2.12 -0.21
N CYS A 69 7.20 1.07 -0.96
CA CYS A 69 7.11 -0.32 -0.52
C CYS A 69 7.97 -0.63 0.71
N MET A 70 9.15 -0.01 0.83
CA MET A 70 10.04 -0.15 1.98
C MET A 70 9.47 0.57 3.20
N PHE A 71 8.96 1.80 3.04
CA PHE A 71 8.38 2.56 4.14
C PHE A 71 7.10 1.93 4.69
N ALA A 72 6.30 1.34 3.80
CA ALA A 72 5.08 0.62 4.16
C ALA A 72 5.37 -0.67 4.94
N CYS A 73 6.50 -1.36 4.69
CA CYS A 73 6.79 -2.65 5.29
C CYS A 73 6.94 -2.56 6.82
N PRO A 74 6.05 -3.18 7.61
CA PRO A 74 6.13 -3.09 9.06
C PRO A 74 7.29 -3.92 9.63
N ALA A 75 7.68 -5.00 8.92
CA ALA A 75 8.70 -5.95 9.35
C ALA A 75 10.15 -5.52 9.12
N GLN A 76 10.35 -4.33 8.52
CA GLN A 76 11.64 -3.87 7.98
C GLN A 76 12.34 -4.95 7.15
N ALA A 77 11.58 -5.67 6.32
CA ALA A 77 12.11 -6.74 5.48
C ALA A 77 12.85 -6.18 4.25
N TYR A 78 12.59 -4.92 3.89
CA TYR A 78 13.24 -4.25 2.77
C TYR A 78 14.58 -3.63 3.20
N THR A 79 15.56 -3.69 2.31
CA THR A 79 16.83 -2.98 2.44
C THR A 79 17.09 -2.21 1.16
N LYS A 80 17.65 -1.01 1.30
CA LYS A 80 18.17 -0.21 0.19
C LYS A 80 19.67 -0.07 0.37
N ASP A 81 20.45 -0.49 -0.61
CA ASP A 81 21.91 -0.32 -0.57
C ASP A 81 22.25 1.16 -0.79
N PRO A 82 23.03 1.79 0.10
CA PRO A 82 23.45 3.18 -0.04
C PRO A 82 24.34 3.40 -1.26
N LYS A 83 25.12 2.39 -1.66
CA LYS A 83 26.07 2.51 -2.76
C LYS A 83 25.39 2.40 -4.10
N THR A 84 24.57 1.37 -4.32
CA THR A 84 23.94 1.09 -5.62
C THR A 84 22.52 1.64 -5.76
N GLY A 85 21.87 1.96 -4.64
CA GLY A 85 20.44 2.29 -4.61
C GLY A 85 19.52 1.07 -4.79
N ILE A 86 20.07 -0.15 -4.90
CA ILE A 86 19.28 -1.37 -5.08
C ILE A 86 18.38 -1.56 -3.85
N VAL A 87 17.07 -1.57 -4.05
CA VAL A 87 16.08 -2.00 -3.06
C VAL A 87 15.83 -3.51 -3.22
N TRP A 88 15.88 -4.31 -2.16
CA TRP A 88 15.47 -5.72 -2.17
C TRP A 88 14.71 -6.07 -0.89
N ILE A 89 14.08 -7.25 -0.89
CA ILE A 89 13.36 -7.80 0.27
C ILE A 89 14.07 -9.08 0.74
N ALA A 90 14.31 -9.17 2.04
CA ALA A 90 14.87 -10.36 2.69
C ALA A 90 13.73 -11.32 3.06
N GLN A 91 13.70 -12.49 2.43
CA GLN A 91 12.57 -13.44 2.55
C GLN A 91 12.42 -14.03 3.96
N ASP A 92 13.53 -14.17 4.68
CA ASP A 92 13.57 -14.60 6.09
C ASP A 92 12.96 -13.56 7.05
N LYS A 93 12.89 -12.28 6.66
CA LYS A 93 12.31 -11.20 7.46
C LYS A 93 10.87 -10.86 7.08
N CYS A 94 10.41 -11.31 5.91
CA CYS A 94 9.06 -11.05 5.45
C CYS A 94 8.03 -11.76 6.34
N ILE A 95 7.00 -11.02 6.77
CA ILE A 95 5.86 -11.55 7.54
C ILE A 95 4.66 -11.93 6.66
N GLY A 96 4.71 -11.62 5.36
CA GLY A 96 3.65 -11.97 4.41
C GLY A 96 2.37 -11.13 4.52
N CYS A 97 2.46 -9.87 4.95
CA CYS A 97 1.28 -9.01 5.14
C CYS A 97 0.74 -8.36 3.85
N GLY A 98 1.42 -8.49 2.71
CA GLY A 98 0.95 -7.97 1.42
C GLY A 98 0.89 -6.43 1.24
N TYR A 99 1.00 -5.64 2.32
CA TYR A 99 0.77 -4.17 2.26
C TYR A 99 1.66 -3.43 1.25
N CYS A 100 2.91 -3.89 1.07
CA CYS A 100 3.83 -3.32 0.07
C CYS A 100 3.34 -3.47 -1.39
N THR A 101 2.46 -4.43 -1.68
CA THR A 101 1.83 -4.61 -3.01
C THR A 101 0.78 -3.54 -3.31
N TRP A 102 0.25 -2.89 -2.28
CA TRP A 102 -0.65 -1.73 -2.42
C TRP A 102 0.15 -0.43 -2.49
N ALA A 103 1.19 -0.30 -1.67
CA ALA A 103 2.02 0.89 -1.58
C ALA A 103 2.88 1.16 -2.82
N CYS A 104 3.25 0.12 -3.59
CA CYS A 104 4.00 0.29 -4.83
C CYS A 104 3.06 0.69 -5.98
N PRO A 105 3.24 1.88 -6.60
CA PRO A 105 2.37 2.32 -7.69
C PRO A 105 2.61 1.56 -9.00
N TYR A 106 3.70 0.79 -9.10
CA TYR A 106 4.07 0.00 -10.27
C TYR A 106 3.67 -1.49 -10.15
N GLU A 107 3.05 -1.88 -9.03
CA GLU A 107 2.58 -3.26 -8.78
C GLU A 107 3.69 -4.33 -8.93
N VAL A 108 4.89 -3.95 -8.53
CA VAL A 108 6.09 -4.79 -8.68
C VAL A 108 6.23 -5.83 -7.56
N PRO A 109 6.03 -5.51 -6.26
CA PRO A 109 5.99 -6.53 -5.23
C PRO A 109 4.80 -7.46 -5.47
N GLN A 110 5.06 -8.77 -5.51
CA GLN A 110 4.03 -9.78 -5.72
C GLN A 110 4.13 -10.85 -4.63
N GLU A 111 2.97 -11.33 -4.18
CA GLU A 111 2.90 -12.42 -3.22
C GLU A 111 3.34 -13.73 -3.86
N GLU A 112 4.17 -14.47 -3.15
CA GLU A 112 4.60 -15.82 -3.52
C GLU A 112 3.63 -16.86 -2.93
N PRO A 113 3.57 -18.08 -3.49
CA PRO A 113 2.76 -19.17 -2.94
C PRO A 113 3.12 -19.53 -1.50
N ASP A 114 4.39 -19.38 -1.13
CA ASP A 114 4.85 -19.62 0.24
C ASP A 114 4.38 -18.55 1.24
N GLY A 115 3.71 -17.50 0.76
CA GLY A 115 3.16 -16.40 1.51
C GLY A 115 4.10 -15.22 1.76
N THR A 116 5.34 -15.29 1.29
CA THR A 116 6.23 -14.13 1.27
C THR A 116 5.91 -13.20 0.09
N VAL A 117 6.74 -12.18 -0.11
CA VAL A 117 6.62 -11.24 -1.23
C VAL A 117 7.95 -11.19 -1.94
N SER A 118 7.94 -11.24 -3.26
CA SER A 118 9.13 -11.14 -4.09
C SER A 118 9.02 -9.98 -5.08
N LYS A 119 10.18 -9.62 -5.64
CA LYS A 119 10.31 -8.61 -6.69
C LYS A 119 11.69 -8.66 -7.33
N CYS A 120 11.81 -8.06 -8.51
CA CYS A 120 13.09 -7.76 -9.14
C CYS A 120 14.05 -7.07 -8.16
N HIS A 121 15.32 -7.52 -8.17
CA HIS A 121 16.41 -6.98 -7.39
C HIS A 121 17.64 -6.60 -8.26
N PHE A 122 17.41 -6.17 -9.51
CA PHE A 122 18.46 -5.86 -10.50
C PHE A 122 19.50 -6.97 -10.73
N CYS A 123 19.17 -8.23 -10.45
CA CYS A 123 20.17 -9.30 -10.43
C CYS A 123 21.36 -9.02 -9.50
N ARG A 124 21.10 -8.41 -8.35
CA ARG A 124 22.07 -8.10 -7.27
C ARG A 124 23.26 -9.07 -7.16
N GLU A 125 23.01 -10.36 -7.01
CA GLU A 125 24.09 -11.37 -6.85
C GLU A 125 25.02 -11.46 -8.07
N ARG A 126 24.49 -11.25 -9.27
CA ARG A 126 25.26 -11.19 -10.52
C ARG A 126 26.12 -9.93 -10.58
N LEU A 127 25.57 -8.80 -10.16
CA LEU A 127 26.28 -7.51 -10.11
C LEU A 127 27.39 -7.52 -9.06
N GLU A 128 27.08 -7.97 -7.83
CA GLU A 128 28.03 -8.08 -6.72
C GLU A 128 29.17 -9.05 -7.05
N GLY A 129 28.88 -10.15 -7.75
CA GLY A 129 29.88 -11.13 -8.18
C GLY A 129 30.67 -10.76 -9.44
N GLY A 130 30.46 -9.57 -10.03
CA GLY A 130 31.13 -9.16 -11.27
C GLY A 130 30.80 -10.02 -12.49
N LYS A 131 29.68 -10.76 -12.45
CA LYS A 131 29.30 -11.76 -13.48
C LYS A 131 28.62 -11.13 -14.70
N GLY A 132 28.56 -9.81 -14.79
CA GLY A 132 27.98 -9.06 -15.91
C GLY A 132 26.73 -8.27 -15.53
N ILE A 133 25.88 -7.99 -16.52
CA ILE A 133 24.67 -7.17 -16.41
C ILE A 133 23.43 -8.03 -16.12
N PRO A 134 22.27 -7.44 -15.73
CA PRO A 134 21.05 -8.19 -15.48
C PRO A 134 20.63 -9.07 -16.67
N TYR A 135 20.13 -10.28 -16.41
CA TYR A 135 19.76 -11.25 -17.47
C TYR A 135 18.79 -10.69 -18.51
N CYS A 136 17.79 -9.94 -18.05
CA CYS A 136 16.83 -9.28 -18.94
C CYS A 136 17.46 -8.29 -19.93
N VAL A 137 18.53 -7.61 -19.51
CA VAL A 137 19.28 -6.64 -20.32
C VAL A 137 20.16 -7.40 -21.31
N GLN A 138 20.90 -8.40 -20.83
CA GLN A 138 21.75 -9.25 -21.67
C GLN A 138 20.97 -9.96 -22.78
N ALA A 139 19.71 -10.34 -22.50
CA ALA A 139 18.85 -11.03 -23.45
C ALA A 139 18.18 -10.10 -24.48
N CYS A 140 18.30 -8.78 -24.38
CA CYS A 140 17.65 -7.86 -25.31
C CYS A 140 18.43 -7.78 -26.64
N PRO A 141 17.91 -8.35 -27.75
CA PRO A 141 18.69 -8.48 -28.98
C PRO A 141 18.93 -7.14 -29.68
N THR A 142 18.07 -6.15 -29.47
CA THR A 142 18.13 -4.84 -30.12
C THR A 142 18.77 -3.75 -29.25
N GLY A 143 19.12 -4.07 -28.00
CA GLY A 143 19.56 -3.07 -27.02
C GLY A 143 18.48 -2.05 -26.65
N ALA A 144 17.20 -2.37 -26.85
CA ALA A 144 16.07 -1.55 -26.41
C ALA A 144 15.98 -1.44 -24.88
N LEU A 145 16.48 -2.44 -24.15
CA LEU A 145 16.61 -2.40 -22.71
C LEU A 145 18.10 -2.37 -22.36
N ALA A 146 18.51 -1.29 -21.71
CA ALA A 146 19.86 -1.08 -21.20
C ALA A 146 19.83 -0.88 -19.68
N PHE A 147 21.02 -0.90 -19.08
CA PHE A 147 21.22 -0.79 -17.64
C PHE A 147 22.54 -0.09 -17.33
N GLY A 148 22.51 0.83 -16.37
CA GLY A 148 23.70 1.56 -15.97
C GLY A 148 23.40 2.73 -15.06
N TRP A 149 24.44 3.51 -14.76
CA TRP A 149 24.34 4.73 -13.96
C TRP A 149 23.78 5.86 -14.80
N THR A 150 22.75 6.53 -14.30
CA THR A 150 22.08 7.66 -14.98
C THR A 150 21.87 8.80 -14.00
N LYS A 151 21.53 9.99 -14.49
CA LYS A 151 21.14 11.12 -13.61
C LYS A 151 19.72 10.97 -13.01
N GLY A 152 19.07 9.82 -13.23
CA GLY A 152 17.64 9.62 -12.97
C GLY A 152 16.78 10.13 -14.13
N GLY A 153 15.64 9.49 -14.33
CA GLY A 153 14.65 9.86 -15.35
C GLY A 153 13.33 10.32 -14.75
N SER A 154 12.58 11.11 -15.52
CA SER A 154 11.14 11.27 -15.28
C SER A 154 10.40 10.04 -15.80
N THR A 155 9.30 9.68 -15.14
CA THR A 155 8.37 8.71 -15.71
C THR A 155 7.59 9.37 -16.84
N PRO A 156 7.31 8.64 -17.93
CA PRO A 156 6.33 9.08 -18.92
C PRO A 156 4.94 9.21 -18.27
N ASP A 157 4.07 10.03 -18.88
CA ASP A 157 2.74 10.40 -18.34
C ASP A 157 1.79 9.21 -18.12
N TYR A 158 2.04 8.10 -18.83
CA TYR A 158 1.26 6.86 -18.70
C TYR A 158 1.76 5.94 -17.56
N LEU A 159 2.75 6.38 -16.79
CA LEU A 159 3.18 5.74 -15.55
C LEU A 159 2.89 6.64 -14.35
N ALA A 160 2.92 6.04 -13.16
CA ALA A 160 2.67 6.77 -11.93
C ALA A 160 3.63 7.97 -11.77
N PRO A 161 3.12 9.14 -11.33
CA PRO A 161 3.89 10.37 -11.18
C PRO A 161 5.22 10.18 -10.43
N SER A 162 6.27 10.79 -10.97
CA SER A 162 7.64 10.62 -10.47
C SER A 162 7.87 11.23 -9.08
N ASP A 163 7.05 12.18 -8.65
CA ASP A 163 7.10 12.81 -7.33
C ASP A 163 6.75 11.82 -6.19
N ILE A 164 5.95 10.79 -6.48
CA ILE A 164 5.56 9.78 -5.48
C ILE A 164 6.79 8.97 -5.05
N THR A 165 7.55 8.44 -6.00
CA THR A 165 8.62 7.47 -5.70
C THR A 165 10.02 7.88 -6.16
N ARG A 166 10.16 8.84 -7.08
CA ARG A 166 11.43 9.17 -7.76
C ARG A 166 12.10 7.90 -8.32
N PRO A 167 11.50 7.26 -9.33
CA PRO A 167 11.94 5.96 -9.84
C PRO A 167 13.26 6.03 -10.61
N ASN A 168 14.05 4.94 -10.55
CA ASN A 168 15.29 4.78 -11.32
C ASN A 168 15.01 4.02 -12.62
N LEU A 169 14.25 4.69 -13.49
CA LEU A 169 13.87 4.25 -14.82
C LEU A 169 13.98 5.45 -15.77
N VAL A 170 14.65 5.26 -16.90
CA VAL A 170 14.71 6.23 -18.00
C VAL A 170 13.97 5.63 -19.19
N VAL A 171 13.04 6.38 -19.77
CA VAL A 171 12.30 5.96 -20.96
C VAL A 171 12.62 6.93 -22.08
N VAL A 172 13.19 6.44 -23.18
CA VAL A 172 13.36 7.19 -24.42
C VAL A 172 12.05 7.08 -25.19
N PRO A 173 11.31 8.19 -25.38
CA PRO A 173 10.00 8.16 -26.02
C PRO A 173 10.11 7.75 -27.50
N PRO A 174 9.00 7.30 -28.11
CA PRO A 174 8.97 7.10 -29.55
C PRO A 174 9.25 8.43 -30.27
N LYS A 175 9.98 8.37 -31.40
CA LYS A 175 10.25 9.54 -32.25
C LYS A 175 9.00 10.07 -32.93
N GLU A 176 8.05 9.18 -33.22
CA GLU A 176 6.80 9.45 -33.92
C GLU A 176 5.63 8.89 -33.12
N GLY A 177 4.53 9.65 -33.06
CA GLY A 177 3.34 9.28 -32.31
C GLY A 177 3.47 9.47 -30.79
N LYS A 178 2.34 9.30 -30.09
CA LYS A 178 2.26 9.31 -28.63
C LYS A 178 1.77 7.94 -28.16
N VAL A 179 2.38 7.42 -27.09
CA VAL A 179 1.90 6.18 -26.48
C VAL A 179 0.52 6.43 -25.90
N GLU A 180 -0.46 5.70 -26.40
CA GLU A 180 -1.83 5.66 -25.90
C GLU A 180 -1.92 4.57 -24.84
N ALA A 181 -2.16 5.00 -23.61
CA ALA A 181 -2.35 4.11 -22.49
C ALA A 181 -3.57 4.59 -21.71
N SER A 182 -4.44 3.65 -21.33
CA SER A 182 -5.50 3.97 -20.37
C SER A 182 -4.83 4.38 -19.05
N PRO A 183 -5.10 5.59 -18.51
CA PRO A 183 -4.44 6.10 -17.32
C PRO A 183 -4.78 5.30 -16.06
N LEU A 184 -5.89 4.55 -16.08
CA LEU A 184 -6.44 3.89 -14.90
C LEU A 184 -6.55 2.39 -15.09
N LYS A 185 -5.49 1.68 -14.71
CA LYS A 185 -5.63 0.25 -14.44
C LYS A 185 -6.43 0.07 -13.14
N VAL A 186 -7.69 -0.32 -13.25
CA VAL A 186 -8.50 -0.73 -12.09
C VAL A 186 -7.89 -2.03 -11.54
N LYS A 187 -7.23 -1.95 -10.39
CA LYS A 187 -6.72 -3.13 -9.70
C LYS A 187 -7.89 -3.83 -9.02
N SER A 188 -7.99 -5.15 -9.16
CA SER A 188 -8.88 -5.94 -8.31
C SER A 188 -8.40 -5.86 -6.86
N GLU A 189 -9.25 -5.31 -6.01
CA GLU A 189 -9.02 -5.28 -4.57
C GLU A 189 -9.25 -6.69 -4.03
N LYS A 190 -8.25 -7.26 -3.36
CA LYS A 190 -8.42 -8.54 -2.67
C LYS A 190 -9.26 -8.28 -1.43
N ASN A 191 -10.27 -9.12 -1.21
CA ASN A 191 -11.12 -9.03 -0.03
C ASN A 191 -10.37 -9.56 1.19
N TYR A 192 -9.84 -8.64 2.00
CA TYR A 192 -9.25 -8.94 3.31
C TYR A 192 -10.24 -8.52 4.40
N TRP A 193 -11.23 -9.37 4.64
CA TRP A 193 -12.29 -9.09 5.62
C TRP A 193 -11.74 -8.92 7.03
N GLU A 194 -10.61 -9.55 7.35
CA GLU A 194 -9.94 -9.45 8.65
C GLU A 194 -9.47 -8.01 8.92
N LEU A 195 -8.96 -7.32 7.90
CA LEU A 195 -8.53 -5.93 8.00
C LEU A 195 -9.73 -5.00 8.13
N VAL A 196 -10.80 -5.27 7.38
CA VAL A 196 -12.07 -4.52 7.48
C VAL A 196 -12.67 -4.67 8.88
N ALA A 197 -12.70 -5.88 9.42
CA ALA A 197 -13.19 -6.16 10.76
C ALA A 197 -12.36 -5.42 11.82
N PHE A 198 -11.02 -5.41 11.69
CA PHE A 198 -10.17 -4.64 12.59
C PHE A 198 -10.52 -3.15 12.58
N THR A 199 -10.61 -2.54 11.39
CA THR A 199 -10.96 -1.12 11.25
C THR A 199 -12.30 -0.81 11.92
N ILE A 200 -13.36 -1.53 11.56
CA ILE A 200 -14.71 -1.31 12.10
C ILE A 200 -14.74 -1.49 13.62
N LEU A 201 -14.15 -2.57 14.14
CA LEU A 201 -14.15 -2.83 15.59
C LEU A 201 -13.34 -1.78 16.36
N SER A 202 -12.22 -1.32 15.81
CA SER A 202 -11.39 -0.28 16.45
C SER A 202 -12.11 1.07 16.53
N GLU A 203 -12.86 1.43 15.49
CA GLU A 203 -13.71 2.63 15.46
C GLU A 203 -14.86 2.49 16.46
N VAL A 204 -15.64 1.40 16.38
CA VAL A 204 -16.77 1.15 17.28
C VAL A 204 -16.32 1.17 18.73
N GLY A 205 -15.19 0.54 19.06
CA GLY A 205 -14.62 0.54 20.41
C GLY A 205 -14.31 1.94 20.92
N LEU A 206 -13.59 2.75 20.12
CA LEU A 206 -13.24 4.13 20.47
C LEU A 206 -14.49 5.00 20.67
N PHE A 207 -15.40 5.02 19.69
CA PHE A 207 -16.58 5.88 19.77
C PHE A 207 -17.54 5.44 20.88
N TYR A 208 -17.71 4.14 21.11
CA TYR A 208 -18.48 3.65 22.26
C TYR A 208 -17.86 4.11 23.58
N ALA A 209 -16.54 4.02 23.75
CA ALA A 209 -15.86 4.48 24.96
C ALA A 209 -16.05 5.99 25.20
N LEU A 210 -15.99 6.81 24.14
CA LEU A 210 -16.24 8.25 24.22
C LEU A 210 -17.68 8.56 24.66
N VAL A 211 -18.66 7.89 24.05
CA VAL A 211 -20.08 8.03 24.41
C VAL A 211 -20.32 7.56 25.85
N SER A 212 -19.75 6.41 26.22
CA SER A 212 -19.87 5.84 27.57
C SER A 212 -19.30 6.78 28.63
N LEU A 213 -18.17 7.44 28.35
CA LEU A 213 -17.60 8.46 29.23
C LEU A 213 -18.51 9.69 29.35
N TYR A 214 -19.05 10.19 28.24
CA TYR A 214 -19.89 11.39 28.24
C TYR A 214 -21.24 11.15 28.94
N LEU A 215 -21.87 10.01 28.67
CA LEU A 215 -23.20 9.64 29.18
C LEU A 215 -23.16 8.81 30.47
N HIS A 216 -21.97 8.53 31.01
CA HIS A 216 -21.78 7.72 32.20
C HIS A 216 -22.37 6.30 32.07
N ILE A 217 -22.34 5.71 30.87
CA ILE A 217 -22.78 4.33 30.61
C ILE A 217 -21.71 3.38 31.15
N PRO A 218 -22.07 2.32 31.89
CA PRO A 218 -21.09 1.38 32.43
C PRO A 218 -20.37 0.57 31.33
N TYR A 219 -19.26 -0.06 31.68
CA TYR A 219 -18.51 -1.01 30.83
C TYR A 219 -17.76 -0.43 29.61
N GLY A 220 -17.64 0.90 29.46
CA GLY A 220 -16.88 1.51 28.36
C GLY A 220 -15.46 0.97 28.19
N ALA A 221 -14.72 0.81 29.30
CA ALA A 221 -13.38 0.22 29.30
C ALA A 221 -13.35 -1.25 28.82
N LEU A 222 -14.34 -2.05 29.25
CA LEU A 222 -14.45 -3.46 28.87
C LEU A 222 -14.77 -3.59 27.37
N VAL A 223 -15.73 -2.81 26.87
CA VAL A 223 -16.09 -2.83 25.44
C VAL A 223 -14.91 -2.37 24.58
N LEU A 224 -14.19 -1.33 25.00
CA LEU A 224 -12.98 -0.86 24.32
C LEU A 224 -11.91 -1.96 24.24
N ALA A 225 -11.62 -2.65 25.35
CA ALA A 225 -10.64 -3.72 25.38
C ALA A 225 -11.05 -4.91 24.49
N LEU A 226 -12.32 -5.33 24.56
CA LEU A 226 -12.83 -6.48 23.82
C LEU A 226 -12.88 -6.23 22.32
N THR A 227 -13.35 -5.05 21.88
CA THR A 227 -13.43 -4.70 20.45
C THR A 227 -12.05 -4.62 19.81
N PHE A 228 -11.08 -3.97 20.47
CA PHE A 228 -9.70 -3.94 19.98
C PHE A 228 -9.06 -5.33 19.98
N ALA A 229 -9.26 -6.15 21.02
CA ALA A 229 -8.73 -7.51 21.05
C ALA A 229 -9.34 -8.39 19.94
N ALA A 230 -10.66 -8.30 19.74
CA ALA A 230 -11.39 -9.04 18.71
C ALA A 230 -10.97 -8.61 17.29
N GLY A 231 -10.59 -7.36 17.09
CA GLY A 231 -10.05 -6.88 15.81
C GLY A 231 -8.59 -7.26 15.59
N LEU A 232 -7.72 -7.13 16.60
CA LEU A 232 -6.28 -7.38 16.47
C LEU A 232 -5.95 -8.85 16.26
N LEU A 233 -6.71 -9.77 16.87
CA LEU A 233 -6.44 -11.20 16.77
C LEU A 233 -6.52 -11.71 15.30
N PRO A 234 -7.60 -11.47 14.53
CA PRO A 234 -7.65 -11.81 13.11
C PRO A 234 -6.59 -11.13 12.26
N SER A 235 -6.24 -9.87 12.57
CA SER A 235 -5.25 -9.13 11.78
C SER A 235 -3.84 -9.73 11.87
N VAL A 236 -3.49 -10.36 13.00
CA VAL A 236 -2.26 -11.13 13.17
C VAL A 236 -2.29 -12.43 12.35
N VAL A 237 -3.44 -13.09 12.27
CA VAL A 237 -3.60 -14.38 11.57
C VAL A 237 -3.59 -14.23 10.05
N HIS A 238 -4.00 -13.08 9.52
CA HIS A 238 -3.90 -12.78 8.09
C HIS A 238 -2.44 -12.83 7.56
N ALA A 239 -1.45 -12.52 8.41
CA ALA A 239 -0.05 -12.56 8.02
C ALA A 239 0.42 -14.01 7.77
N LYS A 240 0.75 -14.32 6.51
CA LYS A 240 1.09 -15.68 6.06
C LYS A 240 2.36 -16.28 6.72
N LYS A 241 3.17 -15.49 7.43
CA LYS A 241 4.32 -15.95 8.24
C LYS A 241 4.19 -15.53 9.70
N SER A 242 3.19 -16.08 10.38
CA SER A 242 2.84 -15.76 11.77
C SER A 242 3.98 -15.97 12.78
N SER A 243 4.89 -16.93 12.57
CA SER A 243 6.06 -17.14 13.44
C SER A 243 6.99 -15.93 13.55
N ARG A 244 6.87 -14.97 12.63
CA ARG A 244 7.67 -13.75 12.57
C ARG A 244 6.85 -12.49 12.88
N PHE A 245 5.63 -12.62 13.38
CA PHE A 245 4.69 -11.49 13.50
C PHE A 245 5.23 -10.33 14.33
N LEU A 246 6.00 -10.60 15.40
CA LEU A 246 6.58 -9.58 16.28
C LEU A 246 7.44 -8.56 15.53
N ARG A 247 7.93 -8.90 14.33
CA ARG A 247 8.63 -7.96 13.46
C ARG A 247 7.76 -6.77 13.06
N VAL A 248 6.43 -6.86 13.15
CA VAL A 248 5.50 -5.76 12.87
C VAL A 248 5.82 -4.49 13.68
N PHE A 249 6.40 -4.64 14.87
CA PHE A 249 6.77 -3.51 15.74
C PHE A 249 8.11 -2.86 15.39
N LEU A 250 8.87 -3.40 14.43
CA LEU A 250 10.20 -2.87 14.09
C LEU A 250 10.14 -1.54 13.34
N ASN A 251 9.05 -1.24 12.62
CA ASN A 251 8.96 -0.05 11.78
C ASN A 251 7.97 1.03 12.22
N LEU A 252 7.87 1.31 13.53
CA LEU A 252 7.01 2.37 14.06
C LEU A 252 7.31 3.77 13.48
N ARG A 253 8.54 3.99 12.98
CA ARG A 253 8.94 5.29 12.45
C ARG A 253 8.29 5.62 11.11
N SER A 254 8.15 4.67 10.18
CA SER A 254 7.64 4.95 8.83
C SER A 254 6.39 4.19 8.44
N SER A 255 6.12 3.04 9.05
CA SER A 255 4.95 2.23 8.70
C SER A 255 3.77 2.61 9.58
N TRP A 256 2.71 3.13 8.96
CA TRP A 256 1.44 3.37 9.64
C TRP A 256 0.81 2.08 10.17
N LEU A 257 0.98 0.96 9.45
CA LEU A 257 0.55 -0.36 9.90
C LEU A 257 1.27 -0.80 11.20
N SER A 258 2.57 -0.50 11.34
CA SER A 258 3.27 -0.75 12.61
C SER A 258 2.69 0.08 13.75
N ARG A 259 2.34 1.34 13.50
CA ARG A 259 1.78 2.26 14.51
C ARG A 259 0.38 1.83 14.93
N GLU A 260 -0.46 1.46 13.97
CA GLU A 260 -1.79 0.92 14.17
C GLU A 260 -1.76 -0.30 15.11
N VAL A 261 -0.95 -1.32 14.78
CA VAL A 261 -0.83 -2.52 15.63
C VAL A 261 -0.22 -2.18 17.00
N GLY A 262 0.77 -1.28 17.05
CA GLY A 262 1.40 -0.81 18.29
C GLY A 262 0.42 -0.12 19.23
N PHE A 263 -0.29 0.89 18.72
CA PHE A 263 -1.25 1.67 19.49
C PHE A 263 -2.47 0.85 19.86
N GLY A 264 -2.99 0.02 18.95
CA GLY A 264 -4.10 -0.88 19.26
C GLY A 264 -3.74 -1.89 20.36
N GLY A 265 -2.53 -2.46 20.33
CA GLY A 265 -2.06 -3.35 21.40
C GLY A 265 -1.97 -2.65 22.76
N LEU A 266 -1.46 -1.40 22.79
CA LEU A 266 -1.44 -0.57 24.00
C LEU A 266 -2.84 -0.24 24.49
N THR A 267 -3.80 0.02 23.59
CA THR A 267 -5.22 0.20 23.94
C THR A 267 -5.77 -1.01 24.67
N VAL A 268 -5.56 -2.22 24.18
CA VAL A 268 -6.06 -3.45 24.85
C VAL A 268 -5.50 -3.55 26.27
N LEU A 269 -4.19 -3.36 26.44
CA LEU A 269 -3.53 -3.46 27.73
C LEU A 269 -4.04 -2.40 28.71
N LEU A 270 -4.09 -1.14 28.30
CA LEU A 270 -4.48 -0.01 29.15
C LEU A 270 -5.98 -0.03 29.47
N ALA A 271 -6.83 -0.38 28.50
CA ALA A 271 -8.27 -0.49 28.71
C ALA A 271 -8.58 -1.64 29.69
N SER A 272 -7.90 -2.78 29.56
CA SER A 272 -8.04 -3.89 30.51
C SER A 272 -7.57 -3.51 31.92
N ALA A 273 -6.42 -2.83 32.02
CA ALA A 273 -5.91 -2.34 33.29
C ALA A 273 -6.83 -1.28 33.93
N SER A 274 -7.52 -0.48 33.11
CA SER A 274 -8.43 0.56 33.62
C SER A 274 -9.67 0.02 34.34
N ILE A 275 -9.99 -1.28 34.18
CA ILE A 275 -11.04 -1.95 34.96
C ILE A 275 -10.71 -1.88 36.47
N LEU A 276 -9.42 -2.05 36.81
CA LEU A 276 -8.92 -1.95 38.18
C LEU A 276 -8.43 -0.54 38.53
N PHE A 277 -7.88 0.18 37.55
CA PHE A 277 -7.25 1.48 37.71
C PHE A 277 -7.87 2.53 36.79
N GLN A 278 -9.02 3.08 37.19
CA GLN A 278 -9.85 3.96 36.34
C GLN A 278 -9.10 5.15 35.72
N GLN A 279 -8.04 5.66 36.36
CA GLN A 279 -7.18 6.71 35.83
C GLN A 279 -6.48 6.37 34.50
N LEU A 280 -6.41 5.09 34.12
CA LEU A 280 -5.79 4.64 32.88
C LEU A 280 -6.73 4.76 31.66
N LEU A 281 -8.04 4.90 31.86
CA LEU A 281 -9.02 4.93 30.76
C LEU A 281 -8.79 6.10 29.78
N PRO A 282 -8.53 7.35 30.21
CA PRO A 282 -8.18 8.44 29.30
C PRO A 282 -6.94 8.15 28.45
N ILE A 283 -5.95 7.47 29.03
CA ILE A 283 -4.72 7.08 28.33
C ILE A 283 -5.02 6.00 27.30
N ALA A 284 -5.86 5.01 27.64
CA ALA A 284 -6.31 3.98 26.71
C ALA A 284 -7.06 4.57 25.51
N MET A 285 -7.93 5.57 25.75
CA MET A 285 -8.65 6.28 24.70
C MET A 285 -7.73 7.14 23.81
N ALA A 286 -6.68 7.74 24.38
CA ALA A 286 -5.70 8.46 23.58
C ALA A 286 -4.96 7.51 22.61
N PHE A 287 -4.55 6.34 23.09
CA PHE A 287 -3.93 5.33 22.22
C PHE A 287 -4.91 4.74 21.19
N SER A 288 -6.19 4.56 21.53
CA SER A 288 -7.16 4.07 20.56
C SER A 288 -7.40 5.10 19.45
N ALA A 289 -7.47 6.40 19.78
CA ALA A 289 -7.52 7.46 18.79
C ALA A 289 -6.28 7.48 17.88
N LEU A 290 -5.08 7.28 18.43
CA LEU A 290 -3.85 7.15 17.63
C LEU A 290 -3.84 5.90 16.74
N SER A 291 -4.43 4.80 17.22
CA SER A 291 -4.61 3.57 16.43
C SER A 291 -5.54 3.83 15.24
N VAL A 292 -6.74 4.38 15.47
CA VAL A 292 -7.71 4.71 14.41
C VAL A 292 -7.13 5.72 13.42
N ALA A 293 -6.43 6.75 13.91
CA ALA A 293 -5.71 7.69 13.05
C ALA A 293 -4.65 6.98 12.19
N SER A 294 -3.96 5.98 12.74
CA SER A 294 -3.00 5.17 11.99
C SER A 294 -3.69 4.30 10.94
N SER A 295 -4.84 3.71 11.27
CA SER A 295 -5.69 2.96 10.32
C SER A 295 -6.10 3.84 9.13
N ILE A 296 -6.61 5.05 9.37
CA ILE A 296 -6.93 6.01 8.29
C ILE A 296 -5.70 6.22 7.38
N MET A 297 -4.53 6.45 7.98
CA MET A 297 -3.30 6.69 7.23
C MET A 297 -2.78 5.47 6.45
N VAL A 298 -3.16 4.25 6.85
CA VAL A 298 -2.88 3.03 6.07
C VAL A 298 -3.58 3.07 4.70
N TYR A 299 -4.76 3.69 4.61
CA TYR A 299 -5.52 3.85 3.37
C TYR A 299 -5.17 5.13 2.60
N MET A 300 -4.55 6.13 3.24
CA MET A 300 -4.08 7.36 2.59
C MET A 300 -2.78 7.12 1.77
N LEU A 301 -2.86 6.24 0.77
CA LEU A 301 -1.77 5.90 -0.13
C LEU A 301 -1.85 6.70 -1.43
N LYS A 302 -0.87 7.60 -1.68
CA LYS A 302 -0.75 8.32 -2.97
C LYS A 302 -0.69 7.41 -4.20
N ALA A 303 -0.22 6.17 -4.03
CA ALA A 303 -0.19 5.14 -5.07
C ALA A 303 -1.59 4.62 -5.46
N ARG A 304 -2.63 4.95 -4.69
CA ARG A 304 -4.03 4.53 -4.87
C ARG A 304 -4.92 5.79 -4.81
N PRO A 305 -5.09 6.52 -5.94
CA PRO A 305 -5.88 7.75 -5.96
C PRO A 305 -7.32 7.59 -5.45
N SER A 306 -7.93 6.42 -5.65
CA SER A 306 -9.26 6.09 -5.13
C SER A 306 -9.36 6.08 -3.60
N TRP A 307 -8.24 5.84 -2.91
CA TRP A 307 -8.17 5.86 -1.44
C TRP A 307 -7.58 7.17 -0.91
N TYR A 308 -6.73 7.83 -1.68
CA TYR A 308 -6.10 9.11 -1.34
C TYR A 308 -7.02 10.29 -1.63
N ASP A 309 -8.16 10.33 -0.95
CA ASP A 309 -9.18 11.36 -1.11
C ASP A 309 -9.72 11.79 0.26
N PRO A 310 -10.12 13.06 0.47
CA PRO A 310 -10.73 13.52 1.72
C PRO A 310 -11.96 12.72 2.16
N ASP A 311 -12.69 12.08 1.24
CA ASP A 311 -13.82 11.22 1.56
C ASP A 311 -13.39 9.97 2.37
N THR A 312 -12.12 9.55 2.30
CA THR A 312 -11.62 8.37 3.04
C THR A 312 -11.65 8.58 4.55
N PRO A 313 -10.98 9.60 5.13
CA PRO A 313 -11.13 9.87 6.56
C PRO A 313 -12.56 10.21 6.96
N ILE A 314 -13.35 10.86 6.08
CA ILE A 314 -14.78 11.14 6.35
C ILE A 314 -15.56 9.83 6.52
N SER A 315 -15.33 8.83 5.66
CA SER A 315 -15.98 7.53 5.76
C SER A 315 -15.61 6.79 7.04
N PHE A 316 -14.34 6.82 7.46
CA PHE A 316 -13.90 6.17 8.72
C PHE A 316 -14.60 6.78 9.94
N VAL A 317 -14.56 8.11 10.04
CA VAL A 317 -15.22 8.83 11.14
C VAL A 317 -16.74 8.66 11.07
N GLY A 318 -17.31 8.72 9.87
CA GLY A 318 -18.73 8.49 9.62
C GLY A 318 -19.18 7.13 10.11
N THR A 319 -18.45 6.06 9.78
CA THR A 319 -18.82 4.69 10.14
C THR A 319 -18.77 4.51 11.65
N GLY A 320 -17.73 5.01 12.31
CA GLY A 320 -17.64 5.05 13.77
C GLY A 320 -18.85 5.71 14.43
N ILE A 321 -19.28 6.86 13.91
CA ILE A 321 -20.43 7.63 14.42
C ILE A 321 -21.76 6.91 14.12
N THR A 322 -21.98 6.47 12.88
CA THR A 322 -23.21 5.84 12.43
C THR A 322 -23.46 4.51 13.13
N VAL A 323 -22.42 3.75 13.51
CA VAL A 323 -22.56 2.48 14.21
C VAL A 323 -22.69 2.66 15.73
N SER A 324 -21.98 3.62 16.33
CA SER A 324 -21.97 3.80 17.80
C SER A 324 -23.13 4.63 18.34
N LEU A 325 -23.61 5.65 17.60
CA LEU A 325 -24.67 6.53 18.08
C LEU A 325 -26.05 5.87 18.17
N PRO A 326 -26.48 4.93 17.30
CA PRO A 326 -27.75 4.25 17.49
C PRO A 326 -27.83 3.44 18.78
N VAL A 327 -26.70 2.88 19.24
CA VAL A 327 -26.59 2.23 20.55
C VAL A 327 -26.79 3.26 21.67
N ALA A 328 -26.21 4.47 21.53
CA ALA A 328 -26.42 5.58 22.46
C ALA A 328 -27.86 6.11 22.44
N ALA A 329 -28.47 6.21 21.26
CA ALA A 329 -29.82 6.72 21.03
C ALA A 329 -30.91 5.74 21.50
N TYR A 330 -30.69 4.42 21.34
CA TYR A 330 -31.57 3.39 21.91
C TYR A 330 -31.63 3.48 23.44
N LEU A 331 -30.54 3.91 24.08
CA LEU A 331 -30.43 3.96 25.53
C LEU A 331 -30.94 5.28 26.15
N LEU A 332 -30.83 6.45 25.48
CA LEU A 332 -30.94 7.73 26.22
C LEU A 332 -31.70 8.93 25.60
N ASP A 333 -31.80 9.19 24.27
CA ASP A 333 -32.62 10.32 23.74
C ASP A 333 -32.70 10.47 22.18
N ARG A 334 -33.66 11.25 21.66
CA ARG A 334 -33.96 11.48 20.22
C ARG A 334 -32.93 12.34 19.45
N TYR A 335 -32.15 13.19 20.11
CA TYR A 335 -31.23 14.12 19.42
C TYR A 335 -29.96 13.44 18.87
N LEU A 336 -29.44 12.41 19.56
CA LEU A 336 -28.29 11.64 19.10
C LEU A 336 -28.62 10.80 17.85
N PHE A 337 -29.89 10.39 17.71
CA PHE A 337 -30.39 9.73 16.51
C PHE A 337 -30.32 10.66 15.27
N LEU A 338 -30.65 11.94 15.41
CA LEU A 338 -30.55 12.91 14.30
C LEU A 338 -29.11 13.09 13.82
N VAL A 339 -28.14 13.10 14.73
CA VAL A 339 -26.71 13.16 14.36
C VAL A 339 -26.30 11.90 13.59
N ALA A 340 -26.70 10.71 14.05
CA ALA A 340 -26.44 9.45 13.35
C ALA A 340 -27.05 9.45 11.92
N VAL A 341 -28.29 9.94 11.78
CA VAL A 341 -28.98 10.04 10.48
C VAL A 341 -28.27 11.04 9.55
N MET A 342 -27.78 12.17 10.05
CA MET A 342 -27.01 13.13 9.23
C MET A 342 -25.70 12.52 8.71
N PHE A 343 -24.96 11.78 9.56
CA PHE A 343 -23.73 11.11 9.13
C PHE A 343 -24.00 9.98 8.14
N LEU A 344 -25.05 9.17 8.37
CA LEU A 344 -25.49 8.18 7.39
C LEU A 344 -25.84 8.82 6.04
N ALA A 345 -26.52 9.97 6.05
CA ALA A 345 -26.83 10.72 4.83
C ALA A 345 -25.55 11.23 4.13
N LEU A 346 -24.55 11.68 4.89
CA LEU A 346 -23.25 12.08 4.36
C LEU A 346 -22.46 10.89 3.79
N GLU A 347 -22.50 9.72 4.42
CA GLU A 347 -21.91 8.48 3.90
C GLU A 347 -22.59 8.04 2.59
N ILE A 348 -23.92 8.09 2.54
CA ILE A 348 -24.67 7.80 1.30
C ILE A 348 -24.30 8.81 0.21
N TYR A 349 -24.21 10.10 0.54
CA TYR A 349 -23.82 11.15 -0.40
C TYR A 349 -22.40 10.95 -0.93
N THR A 350 -21.42 10.70 -0.06
CA THR A 350 -20.01 10.44 -0.45
C THR A 350 -19.90 9.17 -1.28
N PHE A 351 -20.61 8.10 -0.91
CA PHE A 351 -20.69 6.88 -1.70
C PHE A 351 -21.29 7.12 -3.10
N GLN A 352 -22.42 7.84 -3.17
CA GLN A 352 -23.06 8.19 -4.45
C GLN A 352 -22.17 9.11 -5.29
N ARG A 353 -21.46 10.07 -4.68
CA ARG A 353 -20.50 10.94 -5.37
C ARG A 353 -19.33 10.14 -5.93
N ARG A 354 -18.76 9.21 -5.17
CA ARG A 354 -17.71 8.29 -5.64
C ARG A 354 -18.20 7.43 -6.79
N ARG A 355 -19.42 6.88 -6.68
CA ARG A 355 -20.06 6.07 -7.74
C ARG A 355 -20.40 6.91 -8.98
N GLY A 356 -20.87 8.14 -8.80
CA GLY A 356 -21.17 9.09 -9.87
C GLY A 356 -19.91 9.60 -10.58
N GLY A 357 -18.81 9.76 -9.85
CA GLY A 357 -17.48 10.00 -10.40
C GLY A 357 -17.01 8.82 -11.25
N LEU A 358 -17.13 7.59 -10.73
CA LEU A 358 -16.83 6.35 -11.47
C LEU A 358 -17.72 6.17 -12.72
N LEU A 359 -19.01 6.50 -12.64
CA LEU A 359 -19.95 6.41 -13.77
C LEU A 359 -19.71 7.49 -14.83
N ARG A 360 -19.47 8.75 -14.44
CA ARG A 360 -19.09 9.84 -15.38
C ARG A 360 -17.78 9.54 -16.11
N TRP A 361 -16.84 8.88 -15.43
CA TRP A 361 -15.58 8.46 -16.03
C TRP A 361 -15.72 7.27 -16.99
N SER A 362 -16.65 6.34 -16.71
CA SER A 362 -16.97 5.27 -17.66
C SER A 362 -17.71 5.77 -18.91
N SER A 363 -18.47 6.86 -18.80
CA SER A 363 -19.18 7.46 -19.93
C SER A 363 -18.32 8.42 -20.77
N SER A 364 -17.15 8.83 -20.30
CA SER A 364 -16.19 9.62 -21.09
C SER A 364 -15.31 8.76 -22.01
N GLU A 365 -15.48 7.43 -22.02
CA GLU A 365 -14.80 6.50 -22.94
C GLU A 365 -15.73 5.95 -24.04
N THR A 366 -16.90 6.56 -24.31
CA THR A 366 -17.79 6.14 -25.40
C THR A 366 -18.18 7.24 -26.39
N THR A 367 -17.39 8.31 -26.50
CA THR A 367 -17.55 9.31 -27.57
C THR A 367 -16.22 9.64 -28.20
N GLU A 368 -15.74 8.75 -29.08
CA GLU A 368 -15.49 8.96 -30.53
C GLU A 368 -14.60 7.85 -31.08
#